data_AF-A0A1D9P3N4-F1
#
_entry.id   AF-A0A1D9P3N4-F1
#
_cell.length_a   1.000
_cell.length_b   1.000
_cell.length_c   1.000
_cell.angle_alpha   90.00
_cell.angle_beta   90.00
_cell.angle_gamma   90.00
#
_symmetry.space_group_name_H-M   'P 1'
#
loop_
_entity.id
_entity.type
_entity.pdbx_description
1 polymer ?
#
loop_
_entity_poly.entity_id
_entity_poly.type
_entity_poly.pdbx_seq_one_letter_code
_entity_poly.pdbx_strand_id
1 'polypeptide(L)'
;MSRPILCIGTYAKTPYHLEKVGRNVFCIEELCYCLVNNAFLLDEDSFGNELFDWIDKECSLENLADELRGMYLKRCSIASLAGTILDYVGYNSRKEIDRTEEILRANAGMDVYMKKLARAEFLIRNHKYSLAFKEYEFLLNNTPDLDQSMRARIEHNEGVMYAKLFLFDKASNMFLRAYEDGGDKESYLQYLAAVRMKLSDKEYVSFIAENEEAYEASLELEKRMNEATELYGATKENHALGTLSVYKAEGRMHEYYAMAGEMAEELKEEYRSLVKHKN
;
A
#
# COMPACT_ATOMS: atom_id res chain seq x y z
N MET A 1 28.93 -2.39 21.88
CA MET A 1 29.82 -2.61 20.72
C MET A 1 28.96 -3.12 19.59
N SER A 2 28.76 -2.34 18.54
CA SER A 2 27.99 -2.76 17.37
C SER A 2 28.75 -3.86 16.65
N ARG A 3 28.20 -5.08 16.66
CA ARG A 3 28.79 -6.21 15.91
C ARG A 3 28.69 -5.87 14.42
N PRO A 4 29.77 -6.01 13.62
CA PRO A 4 29.66 -5.89 12.18
C PRO A 4 28.69 -6.96 11.67
N ILE A 5 27.68 -6.54 10.90
CA ILE A 5 26.76 -7.46 10.23
C ILE A 5 27.46 -7.91 8.94
N LEU A 6 27.81 -9.19 8.87
CA LEU A 6 28.39 -9.79 7.67
C LEU A 6 27.24 -10.23 6.78
N CYS A 7 27.16 -9.69 5.56
CA CYS A 7 26.21 -10.18 4.56
C CYS A 7 26.62 -11.60 4.14
N ILE A 8 25.65 -12.48 3.90
CA ILE A 8 25.90 -13.87 3.51
C ILE A 8 25.23 -14.23 2.20
N GLY A 9 25.82 -15.18 1.49
CA GLY A 9 25.33 -15.60 0.18
C GLY A 9 25.67 -14.62 -0.93
N THR A 10 24.97 -14.77 -2.05
CA THR A 10 25.17 -14.02 -3.29
C THR A 10 23.96 -13.13 -3.58
N TYR A 11 24.19 -11.99 -4.22
CA TYR A 11 23.10 -11.18 -4.78
C TYR A 11 22.56 -11.86 -6.04
N ALA A 12 21.27 -12.20 -6.01
CA ALA A 12 20.56 -12.91 -7.06
C ALA A 12 20.60 -12.16 -8.39
N LYS A 13 20.79 -12.90 -9.48
CA LYS A 13 20.63 -12.37 -10.84
C LYS A 13 19.15 -12.31 -11.21
N THR A 14 18.41 -13.35 -10.81
CA THR A 14 16.96 -13.41 -10.95
C THR A 14 16.31 -13.23 -9.58
N PRO A 15 15.57 -12.13 -9.35
CA PRO A 15 14.95 -11.89 -8.06
C PRO A 15 13.81 -12.86 -7.78
N TYR A 16 13.54 -13.09 -6.49
CA TYR A 16 12.33 -13.78 -6.06
C TYR A 16 11.19 -12.78 -5.84
N HIS A 17 10.02 -13.03 -6.43
CA HIS A 17 8.84 -12.20 -6.25
C HIS A 17 8.03 -12.69 -5.05
N LEU A 18 8.02 -11.91 -3.96
CA LEU A 18 7.13 -12.16 -2.82
C LEU A 18 5.72 -11.68 -3.18
N GLU A 19 4.91 -12.56 -3.76
CA GLU A 19 3.56 -12.22 -4.25
C GLU A 19 2.70 -11.51 -3.21
N LYS A 20 2.67 -12.02 -1.97
CA LYS A 20 1.85 -11.48 -0.87
C LYS A 20 2.23 -10.04 -0.52
N VAL A 21 3.53 -9.73 -0.60
CA VAL A 21 4.10 -8.39 -0.34
C VAL A 21 4.08 -7.50 -1.59
N GLY A 22 4.04 -8.11 -2.79
CA GLY A 22 4.11 -7.42 -4.08
C GLY A 22 5.49 -6.79 -4.36
N ARG A 23 6.57 -7.43 -3.88
CA ARG A 23 7.94 -6.93 -4.01
C ARG A 23 8.92 -8.03 -4.43
N ASN A 24 9.92 -7.64 -5.21
CA ASN A 24 11.05 -8.48 -5.57
C ASN A 24 12.13 -8.37 -4.49
N VAL A 25 12.75 -9.48 -4.12
CA VAL A 25 13.94 -9.54 -3.28
C VAL A 25 15.09 -10.13 -4.07
N PHE A 26 16.28 -9.59 -3.86
CA PHE A 26 17.49 -9.92 -4.60
C PHE A 26 18.57 -10.53 -3.72
N CYS A 27 18.43 -10.53 -2.40
CA CYS A 27 19.35 -11.26 -1.52
C CYS A 27 18.62 -11.75 -0.27
N ILE A 28 19.29 -12.58 0.53
CA ILE A 28 18.70 -13.17 1.72
C ILE A 28 18.37 -12.12 2.78
N GLU A 29 19.15 -11.04 2.90
CA GLU A 29 18.87 -9.94 3.84
C GLU A 29 17.63 -9.14 3.43
N GLU A 30 17.40 -8.92 2.13
CA GLU A 30 16.16 -8.31 1.64
C GLU A 30 14.95 -9.20 1.92
N LEU A 31 15.10 -10.53 1.81
CA LEU A 31 14.08 -11.48 2.24
C LEU A 31 13.82 -11.34 3.75
N CYS A 32 14.86 -11.35 4.60
CA CYS A 32 14.72 -11.15 6.05
C CYS A 32 14.00 -9.84 6.38
N TYR A 33 14.37 -8.74 5.73
CA TYR A 33 13.69 -7.46 5.88
C TYR A 33 12.20 -7.58 5.52
N CYS A 34 11.86 -8.24 4.42
CA CYS A 34 10.47 -8.45 4.04
C CYS A 34 9.71 -9.34 5.03
N LEU A 35 10.32 -10.42 5.54
CA LEU A 35 9.70 -11.32 6.52
C LEU A 35 9.33 -10.57 7.81
N VAL A 36 10.25 -9.75 8.34
CA VAL A 36 10.03 -9.01 9.60
C VAL A 36 9.00 -7.89 9.42
N ASN A 37 9.09 -7.11 8.34
CA ASN A 37 8.22 -5.95 8.15
C ASN A 37 6.83 -6.29 7.63
N ASN A 38 6.66 -7.47 7.00
CA ASN A 38 5.40 -7.87 6.36
C ASN A 38 4.88 -9.21 6.87
N ALA A 39 5.33 -9.66 8.05
CA ALA A 39 4.93 -10.93 8.66
C ALA A 39 3.40 -11.14 8.65
N PHE A 40 2.64 -10.07 8.89
CA PHE A 40 1.18 -10.09 8.94
C PHE A 40 0.50 -10.40 7.59
N LEU A 41 1.22 -10.32 6.46
CA LEU A 41 0.74 -10.67 5.13
C LEU A 41 1.05 -12.11 4.74
N LEU A 42 1.93 -12.77 5.49
CA LEU A 42 2.41 -14.10 5.17
C LEU A 42 1.49 -15.16 5.78
N ASP A 43 1.30 -16.22 5.01
CA ASP A 43 0.47 -17.38 5.28
C ASP A 43 1.17 -18.65 4.79
N GLU A 44 0.56 -19.81 5.02
CA GLU A 44 1.14 -21.12 4.73
C GLU A 44 1.64 -21.27 3.28
N ASP A 45 0.99 -20.59 2.33
CA ASP A 45 1.33 -20.61 0.89
C ASP A 45 2.52 -19.69 0.56
N SER A 46 2.98 -18.88 1.50
CA SER A 46 4.09 -17.93 1.29
C SER A 46 5.46 -18.61 1.25
N PHE A 47 5.56 -19.85 1.73
CA PHE A 47 6.80 -20.64 1.77
C PHE A 47 6.61 -21.93 0.97
N GLY A 48 7.49 -22.18 0.02
CA GLY A 48 7.41 -23.35 -0.84
C GLY A 48 8.70 -23.62 -1.60
N ASN A 49 8.67 -24.67 -2.41
CA ASN A 49 9.86 -25.14 -3.13
C ASN A 49 10.49 -24.07 -4.02
N GLU A 50 9.71 -23.16 -4.61
CA GLU A 50 10.24 -22.06 -5.43
C GLU A 50 11.13 -21.11 -4.62
N LEU A 51 10.71 -20.75 -3.40
CA LEU A 51 11.52 -19.94 -2.49
C LEU A 51 12.81 -20.68 -2.11
N PHE A 52 12.71 -21.97 -1.77
CA PHE A 52 13.86 -22.75 -1.34
C PHE A 52 14.88 -22.94 -2.48
N ASP A 53 14.41 -23.19 -3.69
CA ASP A 53 15.23 -23.26 -4.89
C ASP A 53 15.93 -21.94 -5.20
N TRP A 54 15.26 -20.81 -4.94
CA TRP A 54 15.88 -19.49 -5.07
C TRP A 54 16.98 -19.25 -4.02
N ILE A 55 16.72 -19.60 -2.75
CA ILE A 55 17.72 -19.52 -1.66
C ILE A 55 18.95 -20.39 -1.99
N ASP A 56 18.72 -21.59 -2.50
CA ASP A 56 19.75 -22.53 -2.94
C ASP A 56 20.58 -21.95 -4.10
N LYS A 57 19.93 -21.68 -5.24
CA LYS A 57 20.61 -21.41 -6.51
C LYS A 57 21.05 -19.96 -6.67
N GLU A 58 20.17 -19.00 -6.35
CA GLU A 58 20.44 -17.57 -6.58
C GLU A 58 21.20 -16.94 -5.42
N CYS A 59 20.88 -17.32 -4.17
CA CYS A 59 21.59 -16.83 -2.99
C CYS A 59 22.80 -17.70 -2.60
N SER A 60 22.99 -18.88 -3.22
CA SER A 60 24.09 -19.81 -2.92
C SER A 60 24.08 -20.32 -1.47
N LEU A 61 22.90 -20.56 -0.90
CA LEU A 61 22.70 -21.00 0.48
C LEU A 61 22.09 -22.42 0.54
N GLU A 62 22.77 -23.38 -0.08
CA GLU A 62 22.38 -24.80 -0.17
C GLU A 62 21.97 -25.40 1.18
N ASN A 63 22.80 -25.23 2.22
CA ASN A 63 22.54 -25.79 3.55
C ASN A 63 21.24 -25.28 4.17
N LEU A 64 20.96 -23.97 4.02
CA LEU A 64 19.72 -23.37 4.51
C LEU A 64 18.52 -23.91 3.72
N ALA A 65 18.63 -23.99 2.40
CA ALA A 65 17.57 -24.51 1.55
C ALA A 65 17.22 -25.97 1.88
N ASP A 66 18.21 -26.83 2.11
CA ASP A 66 17.99 -28.23 2.48
C ASP A 66 17.34 -28.39 3.86
N GLU A 67 17.75 -27.56 4.83
CA GLU A 67 17.08 -27.51 6.14
C GLU A 67 15.61 -27.12 6.00
N LEU A 68 15.32 -26.06 5.23
CA LEU A 68 13.95 -25.59 4.97
C LEU A 68 13.10 -26.63 4.25
N ARG A 69 13.64 -27.30 3.23
CA ARG A 69 12.96 -28.42 2.55
C ARG A 69 12.64 -29.55 3.54
N GLY A 70 13.59 -29.90 4.41
CA GLY A 70 13.39 -30.90 5.46
C GLY A 70 12.30 -30.52 6.46
N MET A 71 12.26 -29.26 6.88
CA MET A 71 11.22 -28.72 7.75
C MET A 71 9.85 -28.70 7.07
N TYR A 72 9.81 -28.30 5.79
CA TYR A 72 8.59 -28.26 4.99
C TYR A 72 7.97 -29.65 4.81
N LEU A 73 8.79 -30.67 4.51
CA LEU A 73 8.36 -32.08 4.43
C LEU A 73 7.78 -32.59 5.76
N LYS A 74 8.33 -32.13 6.89
CA LYS A 74 7.83 -32.44 8.24
C LYS A 74 6.60 -31.62 8.65
N ARG A 75 6.10 -30.75 7.76
CA ARG A 75 4.97 -29.82 8.02
C ARG A 75 5.23 -28.92 9.23
N CYS A 76 6.47 -28.45 9.39
CA CYS A 76 6.77 -27.41 10.35
C CYS A 76 5.99 -26.12 10.03
N SER A 77 5.67 -25.35 11.07
CA SER A 77 4.92 -24.11 10.91
C SER A 77 5.70 -23.07 10.11
N ILE A 78 4.99 -22.16 9.43
CA ILE A 78 5.60 -21.01 8.76
C ILE A 78 6.41 -20.14 9.72
N ALA A 79 5.97 -19.98 10.96
CA ALA A 79 6.71 -19.27 11.99
C ALA A 79 8.08 -19.91 12.22
N SER A 80 8.15 -21.24 12.30
CA SER A 80 9.41 -21.97 12.44
C SER A 80 10.31 -21.81 11.21
N LEU A 81 9.74 -21.89 9.99
CA LEU A 81 10.51 -21.69 8.76
C LEU A 81 11.11 -20.28 8.68
N ALA A 82 10.30 -19.25 8.97
CA ALA A 82 10.75 -17.87 9.01
C ALA A 82 11.83 -17.66 10.10
N GLY A 83 11.61 -18.21 11.30
CA GLY A 83 12.59 -18.19 12.40
C GLY A 83 13.93 -18.78 11.99
N THR A 84 13.93 -19.96 11.35
CA THR A 84 15.16 -20.59 10.83
C THR A 84 15.90 -19.71 9.83
N ILE A 85 15.20 -19.07 8.87
CA ILE A 85 15.85 -18.14 7.93
C ILE A 85 16.48 -16.97 8.69
N LEU A 86 15.73 -16.32 9.58
CA LEU A 86 16.18 -15.12 10.29
C LEU A 86 17.35 -15.42 11.24
N ASP A 87 17.30 -16.54 11.97
CA ASP A 87 18.37 -16.98 12.86
C ASP A 87 19.62 -17.39 12.07
N TYR A 88 19.46 -18.07 10.92
CA TYR A 88 20.58 -18.46 10.05
C TYR A 88 21.34 -17.25 9.50
N VAL A 89 20.63 -16.24 9.02
CA VAL A 89 21.24 -15.03 8.43
C VAL A 89 21.83 -14.13 9.51
N GLY A 90 21.23 -14.08 10.70
CA GLY A 90 21.72 -13.27 11.82
C GLY A 90 21.62 -11.76 11.58
N TYR A 91 20.80 -11.33 10.60
CA TYR A 91 20.57 -9.93 10.26
C TYR A 91 19.67 -9.21 11.28
N ASN A 92 18.71 -9.94 11.86
CA ASN A 92 17.72 -9.39 12.78
C ASN A 92 18.06 -9.68 14.24
N SER A 93 17.63 -8.79 15.14
CA SER A 93 17.74 -9.00 16.58
C SER A 93 16.79 -10.10 17.04
N ARG A 94 17.15 -10.80 18.13
CA ARG A 94 16.30 -11.86 18.69
C ARG A 94 14.86 -11.39 18.99
N LYS A 95 14.71 -10.14 19.46
CA LYS A 95 13.41 -9.51 19.71
C LYS A 95 12.57 -9.35 18.44
N GLU A 96 13.19 -9.00 17.31
CA GLU A 96 12.49 -8.90 16.01
C GLU A 96 12.07 -10.29 15.51
N ILE A 97 12.92 -11.30 15.69
CA ILE A 97 12.63 -12.68 15.32
C ILE A 97 11.45 -13.22 16.13
N ASP A 98 11.51 -13.12 17.47
CA ASP A 98 10.45 -13.61 18.36
C ASP A 98 9.10 -12.93 18.06
N ARG A 99 9.11 -11.60 17.80
CA ARG A 99 7.91 -10.85 17.38
C ARG A 99 7.38 -11.31 16.03
N THR A 100 8.26 -11.57 15.07
CA THR A 100 7.88 -12.03 13.73
C THR A 100 7.22 -13.40 13.80
N GLU A 101 7.80 -14.34 14.55
CA GLU A 101 7.20 -15.64 14.76
C GLU A 101 5.85 -15.56 15.48
N GLU A 102 5.71 -14.67 16.47
CA GLU A 102 4.44 -14.47 17.18
C GLU A 102 3.34 -13.99 16.22
N ILE A 103 3.64 -13.01 15.35
CA ILE A 103 2.72 -12.54 14.31
C ILE A 103 2.35 -13.69 13.37
N LEU A 104 3.32 -14.47 12.90
CA LEU A 104 3.09 -15.60 12.00
C LEU A 104 2.23 -16.70 12.65
N ARG A 105 2.44 -16.99 13.94
CA ARG A 105 1.61 -17.93 14.70
C ARG A 105 0.18 -17.42 14.88
N ALA A 106 0.00 -16.13 15.16
CA ALA A 106 -1.31 -15.51 15.23
C ALA A 106 -2.02 -15.52 13.86
N ASN A 107 -1.29 -15.28 12.78
CA ASN A 107 -1.77 -15.32 11.41
C ASN A 107 -2.26 -16.70 10.98
N ALA A 108 -1.58 -17.78 11.39
CA ALA A 108 -1.99 -19.15 11.04
C ALA A 108 -3.42 -19.46 11.51
N GLY A 109 -3.87 -18.85 12.61
CA GLY A 109 -5.24 -18.96 13.12
C GLY A 109 -6.24 -17.95 12.55
N MET A 110 -5.80 -16.96 11.76
CA MET A 110 -6.71 -15.99 11.17
C MET A 110 -7.48 -16.58 9.99
N ASP A 111 -8.76 -16.27 10.00
CA ASP A 111 -9.67 -16.52 8.91
C ASP A 111 -9.19 -15.87 7.60
N VAL A 112 -9.41 -16.56 6.48
CA VAL A 112 -8.93 -16.17 5.15
C VAL A 112 -9.41 -14.76 4.78
N TYR A 113 -10.62 -14.41 5.20
CA TYR A 113 -11.21 -13.10 4.95
C TYR A 113 -10.46 -11.97 5.67
N MET A 114 -10.07 -12.18 6.94
CA MET A 114 -9.30 -11.18 7.70
C MET A 114 -7.90 -10.98 7.10
N LYS A 115 -7.24 -12.05 6.64
CA LYS A 115 -5.96 -11.97 5.93
C LYS A 115 -6.08 -11.13 4.65
N LYS A 116 -7.13 -11.38 3.87
CA LYS A 116 -7.43 -10.65 2.62
C LYS A 116 -7.71 -9.16 2.86
N LEU A 117 -8.49 -8.83 3.89
CA LEU A 117 -8.77 -7.45 4.27
C LEU A 117 -7.49 -6.70 4.68
N ALA A 118 -6.69 -7.31 5.55
CA ALA A 118 -5.41 -6.73 5.98
C ALA A 118 -4.44 -6.52 4.81
N ARG A 119 -4.42 -7.44 3.84
CA ARG A 119 -3.62 -7.32 2.61
C ARG A 119 -4.10 -6.16 1.75
N ALA A 120 -5.40 -6.01 1.52
CA ALA A 120 -5.95 -4.89 0.76
C ALA A 120 -5.55 -3.53 1.37
N GLU A 121 -5.66 -3.39 2.70
CA GLU A 121 -5.31 -2.16 3.42
C GLU A 121 -3.80 -1.86 3.38
N PHE A 122 -2.96 -2.90 3.41
CA PHE A 122 -1.54 -2.73 3.16
C PHE A 122 -1.26 -2.24 1.73
N LEU A 123 -1.91 -2.83 0.74
CA LEU A 123 -1.73 -2.46 -0.66
C LEU A 123 -2.17 -1.00 -0.92
N ILE A 124 -3.27 -0.55 -0.30
CA ILE A 124 -3.72 0.85 -0.34
C ILE A 124 -2.64 1.80 0.21
N ARG A 125 -2.11 1.50 1.40
CA ARG A 125 -1.04 2.30 2.05
C ARG A 125 0.25 2.38 1.22
N ASN A 126 0.48 1.38 0.36
CA ASN A 126 1.64 1.33 -0.54
C ASN A 126 1.31 1.80 -1.97
N HIS A 127 0.18 2.46 -2.19
CA HIS A 127 -0.26 2.97 -3.50
C HIS A 127 -0.43 1.88 -4.59
N LYS A 128 -0.61 0.61 -4.18
CA LYS A 128 -0.81 -0.54 -5.06
C LYS A 128 -2.30 -0.78 -5.32
N TYR A 129 -3.01 0.26 -5.78
CA TYR A 129 -4.47 0.26 -5.86
C TYR A 129 -5.05 -0.86 -6.72
N SER A 130 -4.43 -1.18 -7.86
CA SER A 130 -4.91 -2.27 -8.73
C SER A 130 -4.89 -3.65 -8.04
N LEU A 131 -3.92 -3.91 -7.16
CA LEU A 131 -3.87 -5.14 -6.39
C LEU A 131 -4.88 -5.10 -5.24
N ALA A 132 -5.04 -3.95 -4.58
CA ALA A 132 -6.03 -3.77 -3.52
C ALA A 132 -7.47 -3.99 -4.03
N PHE A 133 -7.82 -3.45 -5.20
CA PHE A 133 -9.12 -3.70 -5.85
C PHE A 133 -9.37 -5.20 -6.06
N LYS A 134 -8.37 -5.97 -6.52
CA LYS A 134 -8.52 -7.42 -6.69
C LYS A 134 -8.78 -8.15 -5.38
N GLU A 135 -8.16 -7.70 -4.28
CA GLU A 135 -8.42 -8.30 -2.96
C GLU A 135 -9.84 -8.00 -2.46
N TYR A 136 -10.34 -6.77 -2.66
CA TYR A 136 -11.73 -6.45 -2.31
C TYR A 136 -12.76 -7.11 -3.22
N GLU A 137 -12.50 -7.19 -4.53
CA GLU A 137 -13.35 -7.95 -5.45
C GLU A 137 -13.43 -9.42 -5.04
N PHE A 138 -12.31 -10.02 -4.63
CA PHE A 138 -12.30 -11.37 -4.09
C PHE A 138 -13.18 -11.49 -2.83
N LEU A 139 -13.03 -10.56 -1.87
CA LEU A 139 -13.84 -10.56 -0.64
C LEU A 139 -15.34 -10.42 -0.95
N LEU A 140 -15.73 -9.49 -1.81
CA LEU A 140 -17.13 -9.25 -2.17
C LEU A 140 -17.76 -10.44 -2.91
N ASN A 141 -17.01 -11.12 -3.79
CA ASN A 141 -17.52 -12.23 -4.58
C ASN A 141 -17.55 -13.56 -3.84
N ASN A 142 -16.67 -13.76 -2.86
CA ASN A 142 -16.53 -15.04 -2.15
C ASN A 142 -17.13 -15.01 -0.74
N THR A 143 -17.68 -13.88 -0.31
CA THR A 143 -18.32 -13.73 1.01
C THR A 143 -19.78 -13.28 0.83
N PRO A 144 -20.71 -14.17 0.48
CA PRO A 144 -22.10 -13.81 0.23
C PRO A 144 -22.79 -13.22 1.48
N ASP A 145 -22.43 -13.70 2.68
CA ASP A 145 -22.94 -13.23 3.97
C ASP A 145 -22.04 -12.16 4.61
N LEU A 146 -21.32 -11.37 3.80
CA LEU A 146 -20.47 -10.30 4.30
C LEU A 146 -21.31 -9.31 5.13
N ASP A 147 -20.93 -9.14 6.40
CA ASP A 147 -21.57 -8.22 7.31
C ASP A 147 -21.64 -6.80 6.70
N GLN A 148 -22.77 -6.13 6.90
CA GLN A 148 -23.04 -4.82 6.29
C GLN A 148 -21.98 -3.78 6.69
N SER A 149 -21.46 -3.83 7.92
CA SER A 149 -20.38 -2.92 8.34
C SER A 149 -19.06 -3.19 7.62
N MET A 150 -18.77 -4.47 7.33
CA MET A 150 -17.59 -4.84 6.53
C MET A 150 -17.74 -4.41 5.08
N ARG A 151 -18.94 -4.54 4.50
CA ARG A 151 -19.26 -4.05 3.15
C ARG A 151 -19.04 -2.54 3.07
N ALA A 152 -19.63 -1.78 3.99
CA ALA A 152 -19.45 -0.32 4.05
C ALA A 152 -17.98 0.09 4.15
N ARG A 153 -17.17 -0.63 4.94
CA ARG A 153 -15.71 -0.39 5.04
C ARG A 153 -14.99 -0.65 3.71
N ILE A 154 -15.34 -1.71 2.99
CA ILE A 154 -14.75 -2.01 1.68
C ILE A 154 -15.12 -0.90 0.69
N GLU A 155 -16.39 -0.51 0.63
CA GLU A 155 -16.87 0.56 -0.25
C GLU A 155 -16.19 1.90 0.07
N HIS A 156 -16.05 2.25 1.35
CA HIS A 156 -15.30 3.44 1.76
C HIS A 156 -13.87 3.41 1.21
N ASN A 157 -13.17 2.29 1.41
CA ASN A 157 -11.79 2.15 0.96
C ASN A 157 -11.66 2.14 -0.57
N GLU A 158 -12.64 1.59 -1.30
CA GLU A 158 -12.72 1.75 -2.75
C GLU A 158 -12.90 3.21 -3.17
N GLY A 159 -13.73 3.97 -2.44
CA GLY A 159 -13.86 5.42 -2.56
C GLY A 159 -12.52 6.14 -2.40
N VAL A 160 -11.76 5.80 -1.35
CA VAL A 160 -10.41 6.34 -1.11
C VAL A 160 -9.49 6.04 -2.29
N MET A 161 -9.48 4.80 -2.78
CA MET A 161 -8.65 4.42 -3.93
C MET A 161 -9.03 5.19 -5.20
N TYR A 162 -10.33 5.34 -5.50
CA TYR A 162 -10.78 6.13 -6.63
C TYR A 162 -10.42 7.61 -6.50
N ALA A 163 -10.55 8.19 -5.31
CA ALA A 163 -10.17 9.58 -5.05
C ALA A 163 -8.67 9.81 -5.24
N LYS A 164 -7.82 8.87 -4.79
CA LYS A 164 -6.37 8.90 -5.02
C LYS A 164 -5.97 8.78 -6.49
N LEU A 165 -6.85 8.19 -7.31
CA LEU A 165 -6.71 8.11 -8.76
C LEU A 165 -7.40 9.27 -9.50
N PHE A 166 -7.89 10.29 -8.77
CA PHE A 166 -8.62 11.45 -9.31
C PHE A 166 -9.92 11.08 -10.05
N LEU A 167 -10.48 9.90 -9.77
CA LEU A 167 -11.74 9.41 -10.34
C LEU A 167 -12.91 9.79 -9.43
N PHE A 168 -13.12 11.10 -9.25
CA PHE A 168 -14.02 11.64 -8.24
C PHE A 168 -15.49 11.25 -8.43
N ASP A 169 -15.95 11.03 -9.66
CA ASP A 169 -17.28 10.47 -9.91
C ASP A 169 -17.45 9.11 -9.25
N LYS A 170 -16.51 8.19 -9.49
CA LYS A 170 -16.53 6.85 -8.90
C LYS A 170 -16.34 6.92 -7.39
N ALA A 171 -15.43 7.76 -6.92
CA ALA A 171 -15.20 7.96 -5.48
C ALA A 171 -16.48 8.40 -4.77
N SER A 172 -17.19 9.40 -5.31
CA SER A 172 -18.45 9.88 -4.74
C SER A 172 -19.49 8.78 -4.63
N ASN A 173 -19.62 7.93 -5.66
CA ASN A 173 -20.58 6.82 -5.63
C ASN A 173 -20.24 5.78 -4.55
N MET A 174 -18.95 5.48 -4.36
CA MET A 174 -18.54 4.49 -3.35
C MET A 174 -18.67 5.04 -1.92
N PHE A 175 -18.28 6.30 -1.70
CA PHE A 175 -18.45 6.95 -0.40
C PHE A 175 -19.92 7.09 0.01
N LEU A 176 -20.80 7.40 -0.95
CA LEU A 176 -22.23 7.48 -0.68
C LEU A 176 -22.80 6.12 -0.28
N ARG A 177 -22.46 5.05 -1.01
CA ARG A 177 -22.86 3.68 -0.64
C ARG A 177 -22.35 3.27 0.73
N ALA A 178 -21.07 3.56 1.01
CA ALA A 178 -20.50 3.28 2.32
C ALA A 178 -21.24 4.01 3.45
N TYR A 179 -21.70 5.24 3.21
CA TYR A 179 -22.52 5.98 4.15
C TYR A 179 -23.94 5.38 4.28
N GLU A 180 -24.58 5.02 3.18
CA GLU A 180 -25.91 4.39 3.17
C GLU A 180 -25.91 3.03 3.89
N ASP A 181 -24.85 2.24 3.72
CA ASP A 181 -24.71 0.91 4.35
C ASP A 181 -24.20 0.97 5.79
N GLY A 182 -23.27 1.88 6.10
CA GLY A 182 -22.57 1.93 7.39
C GLY A 182 -22.98 3.06 8.33
N GLY A 183 -23.60 4.12 7.81
CA GLY A 183 -23.99 5.32 8.57
C GLY A 183 -22.83 6.19 9.07
N ASP A 184 -21.60 5.94 8.62
CA ASP A 184 -20.41 6.65 9.09
C ASP A 184 -20.32 8.07 8.50
N LYS A 185 -20.31 9.08 9.37
CA LYS A 185 -20.26 10.50 8.98
C LYS A 185 -19.01 10.86 8.19
N GLU A 186 -17.87 10.21 8.45
CA GLU A 186 -16.65 10.48 7.68
C GLU A 186 -16.83 10.03 6.22
N SER A 187 -17.50 8.90 5.97
CA SER A 187 -17.86 8.47 4.61
C SER A 187 -18.72 9.51 3.89
N TYR A 188 -19.69 10.14 4.57
CA TYR A 188 -20.48 11.22 3.98
C TYR A 188 -19.65 12.48 3.69
N LEU A 189 -18.74 12.87 4.59
CA LEU A 189 -17.83 13.98 4.34
C LEU A 189 -16.92 13.72 3.13
N GLN A 190 -16.41 12.50 2.97
CA GLN A 190 -15.60 12.11 1.82
C GLN A 190 -16.43 12.05 0.52
N TYR A 191 -17.72 11.68 0.60
CA TYR A 191 -18.65 11.82 -0.51
C TYR A 191 -18.76 13.29 -0.95
N LEU A 192 -19.03 14.21 -0.03
CA LEU A 192 -19.10 15.64 -0.34
C LEU A 192 -17.77 16.18 -0.86
N ALA A 193 -16.63 15.72 -0.33
CA ALA A 193 -15.31 16.08 -0.85
C ALA A 193 -15.14 15.65 -2.30
N ALA A 194 -15.53 14.41 -2.64
CA ALA A 194 -15.49 13.93 -4.02
C ALA A 194 -16.46 14.71 -4.94
N VAL A 195 -17.64 15.11 -4.44
CA VAL A 195 -18.57 15.99 -5.16
C VAL A 195 -17.97 17.38 -5.38
N ARG A 196 -17.31 17.95 -4.37
CA ARG A 196 -16.63 19.25 -4.46
C ARG A 196 -15.53 19.25 -5.52
N MET A 197 -14.79 18.14 -5.63
CA MET A 197 -13.68 17.98 -6.57
C MET A 197 -14.13 17.73 -8.01
N LYS A 198 -15.33 17.19 -8.23
CA LYS A 198 -15.86 16.90 -9.58
C LYS A 198 -16.67 18.06 -10.19
N LEU A 199 -17.28 18.90 -9.35
CA LEU A 199 -18.15 20.00 -9.78
C LEU A 199 -17.37 21.32 -9.86
N SER A 200 -17.87 22.25 -10.68
CA SER A 200 -17.46 23.66 -10.58
C SER A 200 -17.96 24.28 -9.27
N ASP A 201 -17.33 25.38 -8.83
CA ASP A 201 -17.74 26.09 -7.61
C ASP A 201 -19.22 26.47 -7.63
N LYS A 202 -19.73 26.92 -8.79
CA LYS A 202 -21.14 27.30 -8.94
C LYS A 202 -22.07 26.10 -8.80
N GLU A 203 -21.75 24.99 -9.46
CA GLU A 203 -22.56 23.77 -9.39
C GLU A 203 -22.54 23.16 -7.99
N TYR A 204 -21.39 23.19 -7.33
CA TYR A 204 -21.25 22.73 -5.95
C TYR A 204 -22.10 23.56 -4.99
N VAL A 205 -22.05 24.90 -5.07
CA VAL A 205 -22.89 25.76 -4.23
C VAL A 205 -24.38 25.49 -4.47
N SER A 206 -24.80 25.30 -5.72
CA SER A 206 -26.18 24.90 -6.03
C SER A 206 -26.54 23.55 -5.43
N PHE A 207 -25.66 22.54 -5.56
CA PHE A 207 -25.86 21.21 -4.99
C PHE A 207 -26.04 21.25 -3.46
N ILE A 208 -25.21 22.02 -2.75
CA ILE A 208 -25.31 22.17 -1.29
C ILE A 208 -26.59 22.92 -0.90
N ALA A 209 -26.97 23.96 -1.64
CA ALA A 209 -28.17 24.73 -1.34
C ALA A 209 -29.48 23.92 -1.49
N GLU A 210 -29.47 22.89 -2.34
CA GLU A 210 -30.61 22.01 -2.59
C GLU A 210 -30.70 20.82 -1.60
N ASN A 211 -29.69 20.62 -0.74
CA ASN A 211 -29.60 19.49 0.18
C ASN A 211 -29.26 19.92 1.61
N GLU A 212 -30.27 19.87 2.50
CA GLU A 212 -30.14 20.33 3.89
C GLU A 212 -29.11 19.54 4.71
N GLU A 213 -29.04 18.22 4.53
CA GLU A 213 -28.04 17.37 5.20
C GLU A 213 -26.62 17.68 4.72
N ALA A 214 -26.48 17.98 3.42
CA ALA A 214 -25.20 18.37 2.85
C ALA A 214 -24.74 19.74 3.37
N TYR A 215 -25.66 20.66 3.71
CA TYR A 215 -25.32 21.99 4.17
C TYR A 215 -24.50 21.98 5.47
N GLU A 216 -24.96 21.27 6.51
CA GLU A 216 -24.21 21.21 7.77
C GLU A 216 -22.84 20.55 7.60
N ALA A 217 -22.79 19.42 6.90
CA ALA A 217 -21.55 18.71 6.63
C ALA A 217 -20.59 19.51 5.73
N SER A 218 -21.11 20.35 4.83
CA SER A 218 -20.29 21.20 3.96
C SER A 218 -19.48 22.22 4.74
N LEU A 219 -19.97 22.74 5.87
CA LEU A 219 -19.24 23.72 6.68
C LEU A 219 -17.94 23.11 7.24
N GLU A 220 -18.03 21.89 7.75
CA GLU A 220 -16.86 21.13 8.21
C GLU A 220 -15.93 20.77 7.04
N LEU A 221 -16.50 20.35 5.90
CA LEU A 221 -15.71 20.06 4.71
C LEU A 221 -14.93 21.29 4.22
N GLU A 222 -15.57 22.45 4.07
CA GLU A 222 -14.91 23.66 3.59
C GLU A 222 -13.80 24.11 4.55
N LYS A 223 -13.98 23.91 5.86
CA LYS A 223 -12.90 24.14 6.83
C LYS A 223 -11.69 23.24 6.53
N ARG A 224 -11.90 21.94 6.34
CA ARG A 224 -10.82 20.98 5.99
C ARG A 224 -10.18 21.29 4.63
N MET A 225 -10.96 21.73 3.65
CA MET A 225 -10.47 22.13 2.33
C MET A 225 -9.59 23.38 2.41
N ASN A 226 -9.97 24.35 3.24
CA ASN A 226 -9.15 25.54 3.49
C ASN A 226 -7.85 25.18 4.20
N GLU A 227 -7.89 24.36 5.25
CA GLU A 227 -6.70 23.86 5.95
C GLU A 227 -5.75 23.10 4.98
N ALA A 228 -6.31 22.24 4.12
CA ALA A 228 -5.53 21.52 3.10
C ALA A 228 -4.90 22.47 2.08
N THR A 229 -5.62 23.52 1.67
CA THR A 229 -5.13 24.56 0.75
C THR A 229 -3.99 25.36 1.37
N GLU A 230 -4.10 25.73 2.64
CA GLU A 230 -3.04 26.43 3.37
C GLU A 230 -1.79 25.56 3.52
N LEU A 231 -1.96 24.29 3.91
CA LEU A 231 -0.86 23.32 4.00
C LEU A 231 -0.16 23.14 2.66
N TYR A 232 -0.92 22.94 1.58
CA TYR A 232 -0.37 22.87 0.22
C TYR A 232 0.33 24.17 -0.17
N GLY A 233 -0.25 25.32 0.17
CA GLY A 233 0.31 26.65 -0.06
C GLY A 233 1.74 26.81 0.48
N ALA A 234 2.02 26.21 1.63
CA ALA A 234 3.32 26.24 2.32
C ALA A 234 4.34 25.20 1.82
N THR A 235 3.96 24.33 0.87
CA THR A 235 4.85 23.28 0.37
C THR A 235 5.92 23.81 -0.59
N LYS A 236 7.07 23.12 -0.64
CA LYS A 236 8.15 23.45 -1.59
C LYS A 236 7.69 23.22 -3.02
N GLU A 237 6.84 22.22 -3.23
CA GLU A 237 6.25 21.81 -4.49
C GLU A 237 5.36 22.93 -5.05
N ASN A 238 4.49 23.52 -4.21
CA ASN A 238 3.69 24.67 -4.61
C ASN A 238 4.56 25.90 -4.93
N HIS A 239 5.60 26.16 -4.14
CA HIS A 239 6.55 27.23 -4.44
C HIS A 239 7.26 27.02 -5.78
N ALA A 240 7.69 25.79 -6.08
CA ALA A 240 8.33 25.44 -7.36
C ALA A 240 7.38 25.69 -8.54
N LEU A 241 6.10 25.29 -8.44
CA LEU A 241 5.08 25.58 -9.45
C LEU A 241 4.81 27.09 -9.62
N GLY A 242 4.86 27.85 -8.54
CA GLY A 242 4.80 29.31 -8.57
C GLY A 242 5.97 29.91 -9.35
N THR A 243 7.21 29.49 -9.06
CA THR A 243 8.41 29.90 -9.81
C THR A 243 8.31 29.55 -11.29
N LEU A 244 7.84 28.34 -11.61
CA LEU A 244 7.62 27.89 -12.98
C LEU A 244 6.64 28.81 -13.73
N SER A 245 5.56 29.23 -13.04
CA SER A 245 4.56 30.15 -13.60
C SER A 245 5.16 31.54 -13.88
N VAL A 246 6.06 32.03 -13.03
CA VAL A 246 6.78 33.29 -13.25
C VAL A 246 7.72 33.19 -14.45
N TYR A 247 8.52 32.13 -14.57
CA TYR A 247 9.40 31.94 -15.74
C TYR A 247 8.61 31.93 -17.04
N LYS A 248 7.44 31.29 -17.06
CA LYS A 248 6.54 31.29 -18.22
C LYS A 248 6.01 32.69 -18.54
N ALA A 249 5.59 33.45 -17.53
CA ALA A 249 5.06 34.80 -17.72
C ALA A 249 6.12 35.81 -18.19
N GLU A 250 7.36 35.68 -17.72
CA GLU A 250 8.49 36.55 -18.09
C GLU A 250 9.17 36.16 -19.42
N GLY A 251 8.71 35.09 -20.08
CA GLY A 251 9.32 34.61 -21.32
C GLY A 251 10.67 33.90 -21.14
N ARG A 252 11.02 33.53 -19.91
CA ARG A 252 12.26 32.81 -19.54
C ARG A 252 12.14 31.32 -19.85
N MET A 253 12.01 31.02 -21.14
CA MET A 253 11.66 29.67 -21.61
C MET A 253 12.75 28.64 -21.31
N HIS A 254 14.03 29.03 -21.29
CA HIS A 254 15.11 28.10 -20.96
C HIS A 254 14.98 27.56 -19.53
N GLU A 255 14.83 28.44 -18.55
CA GLU A 255 14.65 28.07 -17.14
C GLU A 255 13.33 27.34 -16.91
N TYR A 256 12.25 27.76 -17.59
CA TYR A 256 10.97 27.07 -17.56
C TYR A 256 11.09 25.59 -17.96
N TYR A 257 11.69 25.33 -19.13
CA TYR A 257 11.80 23.96 -19.64
C TYR A 257 12.80 23.11 -18.84
N ALA A 258 13.87 23.70 -18.33
CA ALA A 258 14.82 23.01 -17.46
C ALA A 258 14.12 22.51 -16.17
N MET A 259 13.45 23.41 -15.45
CA MET A 259 12.76 23.09 -14.20
C MET A 259 11.57 22.13 -14.42
N ALA A 260 10.76 22.35 -15.47
CA ALA A 260 9.70 21.42 -15.82
C ALA A 260 10.24 20.02 -16.15
N GLY A 261 11.40 19.96 -16.80
CA GLY A 261 12.09 18.70 -17.13
C GLY A 261 12.53 17.94 -15.88
N GLU A 262 13.16 18.63 -14.92
CA GLU A 262 13.57 18.05 -13.64
C GLU A 262 12.38 17.50 -12.86
N MET A 263 11.32 18.32 -12.68
CA MET A 263 10.09 17.88 -12.00
C MET A 263 9.44 16.68 -12.68
N ALA A 264 9.41 16.67 -14.02
CA ALA A 264 8.86 15.55 -14.77
C ALA A 264 9.69 14.27 -14.62
N GLU A 265 11.01 14.37 -14.47
CA GLU A 265 11.86 13.19 -14.26
C GLU A 265 11.72 12.64 -12.83
N GLU A 266 11.65 13.50 -11.82
CA GLU A 266 11.35 13.10 -10.43
C GLU A 266 10.02 12.33 -10.36
N LEU A 267 8.95 12.86 -10.96
CA LEU A 267 7.64 12.19 -11.03
C LEU A 267 7.72 10.82 -11.75
N LYS A 268 8.50 10.71 -12.82
CA LYS A 268 8.71 9.42 -13.50
C LYS A 268 9.48 8.45 -12.62
N GLU A 269 10.49 8.89 -11.89
CA GLU A 269 11.25 8.03 -10.98
C GLU A 269 10.37 7.51 -9.83
N GLU A 270 9.57 8.39 -9.24
CA GLU A 270 8.57 8.03 -8.23
C GLU A 270 7.60 7.00 -8.80
N TYR A 271 6.97 7.28 -9.96
CA TYR A 271 6.06 6.33 -10.61
C TYR A 271 6.73 4.99 -10.94
N ARG A 272 7.96 5.00 -11.46
CA ARG A 272 8.71 3.77 -11.75
C ARG A 272 8.99 2.97 -10.47
N SER A 273 9.21 3.63 -9.33
CA SER A 273 9.35 2.95 -8.04
C SER A 273 8.05 2.28 -7.59
N LEU A 274 6.90 2.89 -7.92
CA LEU A 274 5.57 2.36 -7.64
C LEU A 274 5.16 1.22 -8.59
N VAL A 275 5.61 1.23 -9.85
CA VAL A 275 5.12 0.29 -10.89
C VAL A 275 6.08 -0.83 -11.24
N LYS A 276 7.38 -0.75 -10.87
CA LYS A 276 8.32 -1.85 -11.12
C LYS A 276 7.94 -3.13 -10.37
N HIS A 277 7.07 -3.93 -10.98
CA HIS A 277 7.32 -5.35 -11.18
C HIS A 277 8.46 -5.41 -12.19
N LYS A 278 9.71 -5.57 -11.73
CA LYS A 278 10.77 -5.93 -12.65
C LYS A 278 10.47 -7.37 -13.08
N ASN A 279 10.02 -7.52 -14.32
CA ASN A 279 10.04 -8.79 -15.06
C ASN A 279 11.41 -9.46 -14.93
#